data_AF-A0A662VR26-F1
#
_entry.id   AF-A0A662VR26-F1
#
_cell.length_a   1.000
_cell.length_b   1.000
_cell.length_c   1.000
_cell.angle_alpha   90.00
_cell.angle_beta   90.00
_cell.angle_gamma   90.00
#
_symmetry.space_group_name_H-M   'P 1'
#
loop_
_entity.id
_entity.type
_entity.pdbx_description
1 polymer ?
#
loop_
_entity_poly.entity_id
_entity_poly.type
_entity_poly.pdbx_seq_one_letter_code
_entity_poly.pdbx_strand_id
1 'polypeptide(L)'
;MKFKVKDIFIKAAGLKEGVYFAREVENIKLEIIGEVKKEGLIPIMIKKEDGNYLIDIPDSVVERLKHRDGSEIDLISDRSIYVL
;
A
#
# COMPACT_ATOMS: atom_id res chain seq x y z
N MET A 1 -4.87 5.22 -7.90
CA MET A 1 -6.11 4.40 -7.74
C MET A 1 -6.31 4.07 -6.26
N LYS A 2 -7.55 4.15 -5.74
CA LYS A 2 -7.87 3.82 -4.35
C LYS A 2 -8.18 2.32 -4.19
N PHE A 3 -7.51 1.65 -3.27
CA PHE A 3 -7.77 0.25 -2.90
C PHE A 3 -8.38 0.18 -1.51
N LYS A 4 -9.35 -0.73 -1.33
CA LYS A 4 -9.91 -1.03 -0.01
C LYS A 4 -9.00 -1.99 0.73
N VAL A 5 -8.70 -1.69 1.99
CA VAL A 5 -7.91 -2.57 2.86
C VAL A 5 -8.67 -2.83 4.14
N LYS A 6 -8.69 -4.10 4.57
CA LYS A 6 -9.36 -4.49 5.81
C LYS A 6 -8.67 -3.83 7.01
N ASP A 7 -9.46 -3.33 7.95
CA ASP A 7 -8.96 -2.66 9.16
C ASP A 7 -7.96 -3.50 9.97
N ILE A 8 -8.16 -4.83 10.02
CA ILE A 8 -7.26 -5.76 10.72
C ILE A 8 -5.80 -5.67 10.24
N PHE A 9 -5.60 -5.40 8.95
CA PHE A 9 -4.30 -5.32 8.32
C PHE A 9 -3.57 -4.02 8.67
N ILE A 10 -4.27 -2.89 8.60
CA ILE A 10 -3.74 -1.58 9.01
C ILE A 10 -3.34 -1.60 10.49
N LYS A 11 -4.20 -2.17 11.34
CA LYS A 11 -3.92 -2.36 12.78
C LYS A 11 -2.73 -3.27 13.03
N ALA A 12 -2.65 -4.42 12.35
CA ALA A 12 -1.55 -5.37 12.51
C ALA A 12 -0.18 -4.75 12.12
N ALA A 13 -0.15 -3.90 11.09
CA ALA A 13 1.05 -3.19 10.67
C ALA A 13 1.37 -1.96 11.56
N GLY A 14 0.47 -1.59 12.48
CA GLY A 14 0.62 -0.40 13.34
C GLY A 14 0.49 0.92 12.57
N LEU A 15 -0.18 0.90 11.42
CA LEU A 15 -0.33 2.06 10.55
C LEU A 15 -1.52 2.92 10.98
N LYS A 16 -1.41 4.22 10.77
CA LYS A 16 -2.47 5.23 11.00
C LYS A 16 -2.78 5.95 9.69
N GLU A 17 -3.81 6.78 9.67
CA GLU A 17 -4.01 7.70 8.54
C GLU A 17 -2.77 8.59 8.34
N GLY A 18 -2.36 8.78 7.09
CA GLY A 18 -1.17 9.55 6.76
C GLY A 18 -0.56 9.16 5.42
N VAL A 19 0.53 9.87 5.08
CA VAL A 19 1.35 9.56 3.91
C VAL A 19 2.52 8.70 4.36
N TYR A 20 2.67 7.58 3.68
CA TYR A 20 3.75 6.63 3.85
C TYR A 20 4.53 6.51 2.56
N PHE A 21 5.71 5.92 2.65
CA PHE A 21 6.51 5.61 1.50
C PHE A 21 6.73 4.10 1.46
N ALA A 22 6.54 3.50 0.29
CA ALA A 22 6.83 2.10 0.07
C ALA A 22 7.92 1.95 -0.97
N ARG A 23 8.65 0.83 -0.93
CA ARG A 23 9.53 0.41 -2.03
C ARG A 23 8.94 -0.81 -2.70
N GLU A 24 9.21 -0.98 -3.98
CA GLU A 24 8.93 -2.25 -4.65
C GLU A 24 9.92 -3.31 -4.17
N VAL A 25 9.40 -4.47 -3.77
CA VAL A 25 10.14 -5.66 -3.36
C VAL A 25 9.55 -6.81 -4.15
N GLU A 26 10.24 -7.31 -5.18
CA GLU A 26 9.78 -8.43 -6.01
C GLU A 26 8.44 -8.18 -6.74
N ASN A 27 8.47 -7.60 -7.95
CA ASN A 27 7.44 -7.43 -9.02
C ASN A 27 5.93 -7.18 -8.70
N ILE A 28 5.39 -7.67 -7.58
CA ILE A 28 4.00 -7.57 -7.12
C ILE A 28 3.87 -7.15 -5.65
N LYS A 29 5.00 -7.04 -4.92
CA LYS A 29 5.03 -6.67 -3.51
C LYS A 29 5.63 -5.27 -3.33
N LEU A 30 5.00 -4.48 -2.47
CA LEU A 30 5.48 -3.19 -2.00
C LEU A 30 5.73 -3.30 -0.50
N GLU A 31 6.81 -2.75 0.02
CA GLU A 31 7.10 -2.75 1.46
C GLU A 31 7.05 -1.32 1.99
N ILE A 32 6.22 -1.03 3.00
CA ILE A 32 6.17 0.30 3.63
C ILE A 32 7.45 0.51 4.43
N ILE A 33 8.25 1.47 4.00
CA ILE A 33 9.50 1.86 4.64
C ILE A 33 9.23 3.03 5.58
N GLY A 34 9.57 2.87 6.86
CA GLY A 34 9.58 3.96 7.83
C GLY A 34 10.55 5.07 7.41
N GLU A 35 10.27 6.32 7.81
CA GLU A 35 10.94 7.57 7.40
C GLU A 35 12.48 7.47 7.24
N VAL A 36 13.02 7.14 6.06
CA VAL A 36 14.48 7.27 5.89
C VAL A 36 15.00 7.74 4.51
N LYS A 37 14.43 7.42 3.35
CA LYS A 37 14.99 7.93 2.06
C LYS A 37 13.92 8.12 1.00
N LYS A 38 13.86 9.28 0.34
CA LYS A 38 12.80 9.58 -0.66
C LYS A 38 13.11 9.04 -2.06
N GLU A 39 14.37 8.79 -2.38
CA GLU A 39 14.76 8.33 -3.71
C GLU A 39 14.31 6.88 -3.96
N GLY A 40 13.56 6.68 -5.05
CA GLY A 40 13.05 5.36 -5.44
C GLY A 40 11.87 4.86 -4.62
N LEU A 41 11.33 5.65 -3.68
CA LEU A 41 10.13 5.28 -2.94
C LEU A 41 8.85 5.79 -3.58
N ILE A 42 7.81 4.99 -3.41
CA ILE A 42 6.46 5.17 -3.89
C ILE A 42 5.66 5.82 -2.75
N PRO A 43 5.13 7.04 -2.91
CA PRO A 43 4.24 7.62 -1.92
C PRO A 43 2.91 6.86 -1.91
N ILE A 44 2.43 6.49 -0.73
CA ILE A 44 1.16 5.79 -0.52
C ILE A 44 0.38 6.54 0.56
N MET A 45 -0.91 6.78 0.33
CA MET A 45 -1.74 7.49 1.29
C MET A 45 -2.75 6.54 1.94
N ILE A 46 -2.75 6.49 3.26
CA ILE A 46 -3.72 5.74 4.05
C ILE A 46 -4.76 6.72 4.59
N LYS A 47 -6.04 6.44 4.31
CA LYS A 47 -7.20 7.23 4.74
C LYS A 47 -8.28 6.32 5.29
N LYS A 48 -9.16 6.83 6.13
CA LYS A 48 -10.36 6.14 6.60
C LYS A 48 -11.60 6.77 5.97
N GLU A 49 -12.38 5.98 5.23
CA GLU A 49 -13.69 6.37 4.68
C GLU A 49 -14.74 5.34 5.13
N ASP A 50 -15.86 5.81 5.69
CA ASP A 50 -16.99 4.98 6.14
C ASP A 50 -16.62 3.77 7.02
N GLY A 51 -15.69 4.00 7.97
CA GLY A 51 -15.23 2.95 8.89
C GLY A 51 -14.21 1.98 8.31
N ASN A 52 -13.92 2.06 7.01
CA ASN A 52 -12.92 1.24 6.31
C ASN A 52 -11.67 2.04 6.03
N TYR A 53 -10.52 1.37 5.95
CA TYR A 53 -9.29 2.00 5.48
C TYR A 53 -9.16 1.86 3.97
N LEU A 54 -8.71 2.94 3.35
CA LEU A 54 -8.38 3.03 1.95
C LEU A 54 -6.90 3.36 1.81
N ILE A 55 -6.28 2.72 0.82
CA ILE A 55 -4.91 2.97 0.40
C ILE A 55 -4.95 3.57 -1.00
N ASP A 56 -4.48 4.79 -1.16
CA ASP A 56 -4.28 5.41 -2.48
C ASP A 56 -2.84 5.16 -2.95
N ILE A 57 -2.72 4.47 -4.08
CA ILE A 57 -1.44 4.11 -4.70
C ILE A 57 -1.34 4.88 -6.03
N PRO A 58 -0.19 5.51 -6.34
CA PRO A 58 0.03 6.23 -7.59
C PRO A 58 -0.23 5.36 -8.81
N ASP A 59 -0.87 5.93 -9.83
CA ASP A 59 -1.26 5.18 -11.02
C ASP A 59 -0.05 4.59 -11.76
N SER A 60 1.10 5.25 -11.74
CA SER A 60 2.35 4.73 -12.32
C SER A 60 2.84 3.43 -11.69
N VAL A 61 2.52 3.20 -10.42
CA VAL A 61 2.85 1.95 -9.70
C VAL A 61 1.77 0.92 -9.97
N VAL A 62 0.52 1.35 -9.92
CA VAL A 62 -0.61 0.51 -10.29
C VAL A 62 -0.48 -0.01 -11.72
N GLU A 63 -0.04 0.79 -12.70
CA GLU A 63 0.20 0.37 -14.09
C GLU A 63 1.33 -0.66 -14.22
N ARG A 64 2.41 -0.51 -13.43
CA ARG A 64 3.49 -1.52 -13.39
C ARG A 64 3.02 -2.83 -12.77
N LEU A 65 2.16 -2.76 -11.76
CA LEU A 65 1.59 -3.92 -11.07
C LEU A 65 0.40 -4.53 -11.84
N LYS A 66 -0.37 -3.72 -12.59
CA LYS A 66 -1.54 -4.06 -13.42
C LYS A 66 -1.17 -4.77 -14.73
N HIS A 67 -0.15 -5.61 -14.71
CA HIS A 67 -0.14 -6.72 -15.65
C HIS A 67 -1.27 -7.74 -15.35
N ARG A 68 -2.05 -7.61 -14.26
CA ARG A 68 -3.18 -8.50 -13.91
C ARG A 68 -4.35 -7.77 -13.18
N ASP A 69 -5.50 -7.66 -13.86
CA ASP A 69 -6.91 -7.87 -13.42
C ASP A 69 -7.60 -7.20 -12.20
N GLY A 70 -7.15 -6.06 -11.68
CA GLY A 70 -8.02 -5.24 -10.80
C GLY A 70 -8.27 -5.85 -9.41
N SER A 71 -7.29 -6.58 -8.92
CA SER A 71 -7.32 -7.41 -7.73
C SER A 71 -7.34 -6.64 -6.41
N GLU A 72 -7.74 -7.35 -5.36
CA GLU A 72 -7.64 -6.90 -3.97
C GLU A 72 -6.17 -6.81 -3.52
N ILE A 73 -5.93 -5.94 -2.54
CA ILE A 73 -4.60 -5.73 -1.96
C ILE A 73 -4.58 -6.27 -0.53
N ASP A 74 -3.61 -7.13 -0.24
CA ASP A 74 -3.35 -7.66 1.09
C ASP A 74 -2.16 -6.95 1.75
N LEU A 75 -2.29 -6.65 3.05
CA LEU A 75 -1.16 -6.19 3.86
C LEU A 75 -0.67 -7.34 4.75
N ILE A 76 0.63 -7.61 4.76
CA ILE A 76 1.23 -8.56 5.69
C ILE A 76 1.83 -7.81 6.89
N SER A 77 1.97 -8.51 8.02
CA SER A 77 2.50 -7.98 9.29
C SER A 77 3.92 -7.42 9.19
N ASP A 78 4.67 -7.78 8.15
CA ASP A 78 5.97 -7.17 7.80
C ASP A 78 5.83 -5.75 7.21
N ARG A 79 4.61 -5.18 7.21
CA ARG A 79 4.23 -3.89 6.63
C ARG A 79 4.33 -3.86 5.10
N SER A 80 4.34 -5.03 4.47
CA SER A 80 4.27 -5.13 3.02
C SER A 80 2.85 -5.18 2.51
N ILE A 81 2.61 -4.53 1.39
CA ILE A 81 1.40 -4.49 0.58
C ILE A 81 1.63 -5.43 -0.63
N TYR A 82 0.71 -6.34 -0.91
CA TYR A 82 0.74 -7.26 -2.04
C TYR A 82 -0.44 -6.97 -2.97
N VAL A 83 -0.20 -6.91 -4.27
CA VAL A 83 -1.26 -6.86 -5.29
C VAL A 83 -1.42 -8.26 -5.86
N LEU A 84 -2.59 -8.88 -5.65
CA LEU A 84 -2.87 -10.23 -6.14
C LEU A 84 -3.22 -10.26 -7.63
#